data_AF-A0A1X7TB77-F1
#
_entry.id   AF-A0A1X7TB77-F1
#
_cell.length_a   1.000
_cell.length_b   1.000
_cell.length_c   1.000
_cell.angle_alpha   90.00
_cell.angle_beta   90.00
_cell.angle_gamma   90.00
#
_symmetry.space_group_name_H-M   'P 1'
#
loop_
_entity.id
_entity.type
_entity.pdbx_description
1 polymer ?
#
loop_
_entity_poly.entity_id
_entity_poly.type
_entity_poly.pdbx_seq_one_letter_code
_entity_poly.pdbx_strand_id
1 'polypeptide(L)'
;MRSSSADSGIDDAPHTWRHFKRAPKEVIIIGSFGNHEQWKLPGTIVSPKLIPVAIGLKGLYEDWIAEEVKSIVEIYEKDPANYELKDIPEKGKSRKFYLDRIISLFENCRKDGAVIYYTGHGEKDTGNWCFKDGVISFNDILELYMTHFRGKSLQIVSDCSYSGKWIHDCGKILDKYRILSCGHKTREQGMLFKIFTSCQPHEEATLLTYSRKGIRYSEEDKGVLIKYDEEIKMELFQKGQHPMHVDFRHIHCYKMPGDQCELDSTCTWEDRLGKKRERIVLLVDNKHDKFPSWYYLLISELTFDEFKSKQDQGSVGVEEATKYGKVLYSGPGQNPLSHVKKKLNLRFDMNTYASYKYTDR
;
A
#
# COMPACT_ATOMS: atom_id res chain seq x y z
N MET A 1 -6.73 37.71 42.62
CA MET A 1 -5.91 38.77 41.99
C MET A 1 -4.45 38.34 42.00
N ARG A 2 -3.73 38.56 40.88
CA ARG A 2 -2.33 38.20 40.54
C ARG A 2 -2.12 36.69 40.31
N SER A 3 -2.17 36.17 39.07
CA SER A 3 -1.39 36.38 37.83
C SER A 3 0.01 35.78 37.82
N SER A 4 0.19 34.91 36.82
CA SER A 4 1.42 34.45 36.14
C SER A 4 2.48 33.69 36.94
N SER A 5 2.66 32.43 36.56
CA SER A 5 3.97 31.94 36.16
C SER A 5 3.78 31.03 34.94
N ALA A 6 4.51 31.33 33.88
CA ALA A 6 4.68 30.47 32.72
C ALA A 6 5.13 29.08 33.18
N ASP A 7 4.55 28.03 32.59
CA ASP A 7 5.18 26.72 32.61
C ASP A 7 5.72 26.43 31.22
N SER A 8 7.03 26.56 31.17
CA SER A 8 7.93 26.24 30.08
C SER A 8 7.97 24.74 29.82
N GLY A 9 7.93 24.35 28.54
CA GLY A 9 8.60 23.17 28.03
C GLY A 9 8.10 21.83 28.56
N ILE A 10 7.09 21.27 27.89
CA ILE A 10 7.00 19.81 27.77
C ILE A 10 7.09 19.48 26.28
N ASP A 11 8.23 18.87 25.97
CA ASP A 11 8.65 18.36 24.67
C ASP A 11 7.73 17.20 24.26
N ASP A 12 6.50 17.52 23.88
CA ASP A 12 5.56 16.59 23.28
C ASP A 12 6.07 16.21 21.88
N ALA A 13 7.02 15.27 21.78
CA ALA A 13 6.91 14.13 20.86
C ALA A 13 8.21 13.33 20.59
N PRO A 14 8.50 12.31 21.40
CA PRO A 14 9.28 11.17 20.94
C PRO A 14 8.48 10.18 20.09
N HIS A 15 7.17 10.37 19.93
CA HIS A 15 6.33 9.45 19.14
C HIS A 15 5.53 10.13 18.01
N THR A 16 5.20 11.43 18.09
CA THR A 16 4.43 12.07 17.00
C THR A 16 5.24 12.24 15.71
N TRP A 17 6.58 12.32 15.79
CA TRP A 17 7.43 12.36 14.59
C TRP A 17 7.37 11.06 13.78
N ARG A 18 6.96 9.93 14.39
CA ARG A 18 6.84 8.64 13.69
C ARG A 18 5.66 8.64 12.75
N HIS A 19 4.57 9.24 13.19
CA HIS A 19 3.33 9.34 12.45
C HIS A 19 3.36 10.58 11.55
N PHE A 20 2.88 10.45 10.33
CA PHE A 20 2.65 11.63 9.50
C PHE A 20 1.38 12.32 10.01
N LYS A 21 1.50 13.58 10.44
CA LYS A 21 0.35 14.36 10.92
C LYS A 21 -0.71 14.39 9.83
N ARG A 22 -1.97 14.09 10.19
CA ARG A 22 -3.09 14.35 9.30
C ARG A 22 -3.11 15.87 9.05
N ALA A 23 -3.19 16.24 7.78
CA ALA A 23 -3.19 17.63 7.36
C ALA A 23 -4.21 17.81 6.25
N PRO A 24 -4.82 19.01 6.12
CA PRO A 24 -5.73 19.31 5.03
C PRO A 24 -5.10 19.05 3.67
N LYS A 25 -5.91 18.65 2.69
CA LYS A 25 -5.46 18.30 1.35
C LYS A 25 -6.33 18.93 0.28
N GLU A 26 -5.68 19.28 -0.82
CA GLU A 26 -6.40 19.55 -2.07
C GLU A 26 -6.61 18.24 -2.82
N VAL A 27 -7.81 18.04 -3.38
CA VAL A 27 -8.22 16.79 -4.01
C VAL A 27 -8.51 17.06 -5.48
N ILE A 28 -7.90 16.27 -6.36
CA ILE A 28 -8.39 16.14 -7.74
C ILE A 28 -8.89 14.72 -7.95
N ILE A 29 -10.00 14.61 -8.66
CA ILE A 29 -10.50 13.34 -9.17
C ILE A 29 -10.26 13.38 -10.68
N ILE A 30 -9.49 12.42 -11.17
CA ILE A 30 -9.20 12.24 -12.58
C ILE A 30 -9.78 10.90 -13.02
N GLY A 31 -10.10 10.79 -14.31
CA GLY A 31 -10.78 9.60 -14.77
C GLY A 31 -10.63 9.35 -16.25
N SER A 32 -10.60 8.07 -16.57
CA SER A 32 -10.48 7.62 -17.95
C SER A 32 -11.66 6.72 -18.29
N PHE A 33 -12.49 7.25 -19.19
CA PHE A 33 -13.81 6.71 -19.49
C PHE A 33 -14.01 6.71 -21.01
N GLY A 34 -14.48 5.59 -21.56
CA GLY A 34 -14.82 5.48 -22.98
C GLY A 34 -14.67 4.06 -23.52
N ASN A 35 -14.91 3.91 -24.83
CA ASN A 35 -14.72 2.62 -25.50
C ASN A 35 -13.21 2.38 -25.75
N HIS A 36 -12.59 1.60 -24.86
CA HIS A 36 -11.18 1.23 -24.93
C HIS A 36 -10.81 0.37 -26.15
N GLU A 37 -11.77 -0.33 -26.78
CA GLU A 37 -11.50 -1.12 -28.00
C GLU A 37 -11.03 -0.23 -29.16
N GLN A 38 -11.34 1.06 -29.11
CA GLN A 38 -10.94 2.04 -30.11
C GLN A 38 -9.58 2.70 -29.79
N TRP A 39 -8.98 2.40 -28.63
CA TRP A 39 -7.74 3.01 -28.21
C TRP A 39 -6.56 2.24 -28.80
N LYS A 40 -5.96 2.81 -29.84
CA LYS A 40 -4.78 2.24 -30.48
C LYS A 40 -3.53 2.68 -29.72
N LEU A 41 -3.23 2.01 -28.61
CA LEU A 41 -2.03 2.23 -27.80
C LEU A 41 -0.99 1.15 -28.13
N PRO A 42 0.09 1.45 -28.88
CA PRO A 42 1.09 0.45 -29.25
C PRO A 42 1.75 -0.17 -28.01
N GLY A 43 1.70 -1.50 -27.90
CA GLY A 43 2.33 -2.23 -26.80
C GLY A 43 1.59 -2.22 -25.46
N THR A 44 0.44 -1.52 -25.37
CA THR A 44 -0.37 -1.45 -24.15
C THR A 44 -1.61 -2.33 -24.29
N ILE A 45 -1.84 -3.18 -23.30
CA ILE A 45 -3.09 -3.93 -23.16
C ILE A 45 -3.96 -3.20 -22.15
N VAL A 46 -5.03 -2.56 -22.62
CA VAL A 46 -5.97 -1.84 -21.76
C VAL A 46 -6.91 -2.86 -21.12
N SER A 47 -6.92 -2.91 -19.79
CA SER A 47 -7.88 -3.67 -18.99
C SER A 47 -8.98 -2.74 -18.48
N PRO A 48 -10.21 -2.83 -19.03
CA PRO A 48 -11.31 -2.01 -18.58
C PRO A 48 -11.75 -2.39 -17.17
N LYS A 49 -12.54 -1.51 -16.54
CA LYS A 49 -13.31 -1.91 -15.36
C LYS A 49 -14.44 -2.82 -15.81
N LEU A 50 -14.55 -3.97 -15.17
CA LEU A 50 -15.61 -4.94 -15.43
C LEU A 50 -16.96 -4.38 -14.95
N ILE A 51 -18.01 -4.63 -15.73
CA ILE A 51 -19.39 -4.34 -15.30
C ILE A 51 -19.86 -5.55 -14.47
N PRO A 52 -20.23 -5.36 -13.19
CA PRO A 52 -20.61 -6.49 -12.34
C PRO A 52 -21.91 -7.16 -12.83
N VAL A 53 -21.82 -8.44 -13.19
CA VAL A 53 -22.93 -9.26 -13.71
C VAL A 53 -24.08 -9.38 -12.71
N ALA A 54 -23.77 -9.42 -11.41
CA ALA A 54 -24.74 -9.72 -10.36
C ALA A 54 -25.66 -8.56 -9.96
N ILE A 55 -25.39 -7.33 -10.39
CA ILE A 55 -26.21 -6.18 -9.97
C ILE A 55 -27.45 -6.03 -10.87
N GLY A 56 -27.66 -6.91 -11.88
CA GLY A 56 -28.88 -6.88 -12.71
C GLY A 56 -29.15 -5.51 -13.33
N LEU A 57 -28.06 -4.76 -13.58
CA LEU A 57 -28.11 -3.33 -13.78
C LEU A 57 -28.64 -2.97 -15.16
N LYS A 58 -29.83 -2.38 -15.19
CA LYS A 58 -30.35 -1.64 -16.34
C LYS A 58 -29.73 -0.24 -16.31
N GLY A 59 -28.92 0.13 -17.29
CA GLY A 59 -28.35 1.49 -17.40
C GLY A 59 -27.25 1.57 -18.45
N LEU A 60 -27.00 2.77 -18.97
CA LEU A 60 -25.91 3.02 -19.92
C LEU A 60 -24.57 3.09 -19.18
N TYR A 61 -23.47 2.75 -19.86
CA TYR A 61 -22.11 2.83 -19.31
C TYR A 61 -21.80 4.22 -18.71
N GLU A 62 -22.31 5.26 -19.35
CA GLU A 62 -22.23 6.64 -18.90
C GLU A 62 -22.87 6.89 -17.52
N ASP A 63 -24.02 6.26 -17.26
CA ASP A 63 -24.73 6.42 -15.99
C ASP A 63 -23.89 5.85 -14.84
N TRP A 64 -23.23 4.72 -15.09
CA TRP A 64 -22.33 4.06 -14.13
C TRP A 64 -21.13 4.92 -13.79
N ILE A 65 -20.54 5.57 -14.78
CA ILE A 65 -19.42 6.49 -14.57
C ILE A 65 -19.85 7.71 -13.76
N ALA A 66 -20.97 8.32 -14.13
CA ALA A 66 -21.50 9.49 -13.42
C ALA A 66 -21.77 9.15 -11.95
N GLU A 67 -22.32 7.97 -11.69
CA GLU A 67 -22.55 7.49 -10.34
C GLU A 67 -21.26 7.18 -9.58
N GLU A 68 -20.24 6.62 -10.23
CA GLU A 68 -18.94 6.35 -9.61
C GLU A 68 -18.28 7.65 -9.18
N VAL A 69 -18.25 8.65 -10.06
CA VAL A 69 -17.70 9.98 -9.77
C VAL A 69 -18.48 10.66 -8.66
N LYS A 70 -19.82 10.62 -8.71
CA LYS A 70 -20.68 11.17 -7.66
C LYS A 70 -20.37 10.56 -6.29
N SER A 71 -20.25 9.23 -6.22
CA SER A 71 -19.94 8.52 -4.98
C SER A 71 -18.61 8.95 -4.37
N ILE A 72 -17.59 9.21 -5.21
CA ILE A 72 -16.27 9.68 -4.76
C ILE A 72 -16.35 11.13 -4.27
N VAL A 73 -17.03 12.01 -5.03
CA VAL A 73 -17.22 13.43 -4.68
C VAL A 73 -17.90 13.57 -3.31
N GLU A 74 -19.01 12.86 -3.11
CA GLU A 74 -19.78 12.88 -1.86
C GLU A 74 -18.93 12.49 -0.63
N ILE A 75 -17.88 11.68 -0.79
CA ILE A 75 -16.99 11.29 0.30
C ILE A 75 -16.07 12.44 0.71
N TYR A 76 -15.51 13.17 -0.26
CA TYR A 76 -14.59 14.27 0.02
C TYR A 76 -15.33 15.56 0.43
N GLU A 77 -16.56 15.76 -0.03
CA GLU A 77 -17.39 16.91 0.36
C GLU A 77 -17.92 16.83 1.81
N LYS A 78 -17.86 15.66 2.45
CA LYS A 78 -18.25 15.51 3.87
C LYS A 78 -17.37 16.27 4.85
N ASP A 79 -16.14 16.60 4.46
CA ASP A 79 -15.18 17.30 5.32
C ASP A 79 -14.40 18.36 4.54
N PRO A 80 -15.06 19.48 4.19
CA PRO A 80 -14.44 20.56 3.42
C PRO A 80 -13.31 21.28 4.18
N ALA A 81 -13.21 21.08 5.51
CA ALA A 81 -12.12 21.62 6.31
C ALA A 81 -10.80 20.88 6.03
N ASN A 82 -10.86 19.56 5.83
CA ASN A 82 -9.69 18.73 5.56
C ASN A 82 -9.52 18.36 4.08
N TYR A 83 -10.56 18.45 3.25
CA TYR A 83 -10.49 18.12 1.82
C TYR A 83 -11.10 19.23 0.98
N GLU A 84 -10.29 19.81 0.11
CA GLU A 84 -10.73 20.83 -0.84
C GLU A 84 -10.73 20.24 -2.25
N LEU A 85 -11.92 19.93 -2.78
CA LEU A 85 -12.07 19.41 -4.13
C LEU A 85 -11.79 20.51 -5.17
N LYS A 86 -10.80 20.28 -6.02
CA LYS A 86 -10.33 21.23 -7.05
C LYS A 86 -10.77 20.86 -8.46
N ASP A 87 -10.88 19.56 -8.74
CA ASP A 87 -11.19 19.07 -10.07
C ASP A 87 -11.93 17.72 -10.02
N ILE A 88 -12.78 17.50 -11.01
CA ILE A 88 -13.55 16.27 -11.21
C ILE A 88 -13.37 15.79 -12.65
N PRO A 89 -13.49 14.49 -12.93
CA PRO A 89 -13.11 13.97 -14.22
C PRO A 89 -14.10 14.38 -15.31
N GLU A 90 -13.56 14.75 -16.47
CA GLU A 90 -14.33 15.11 -17.64
C GLU A 90 -14.25 13.99 -18.70
N LYS A 91 -15.37 13.70 -19.37
CA LYS A 91 -15.45 12.63 -20.38
C LYS A 91 -14.49 12.91 -21.55
N GLY A 92 -13.74 11.88 -21.96
CA GLY A 92 -12.94 11.91 -23.20
C GLY A 92 -11.68 12.79 -23.17
N LYS A 93 -11.26 13.26 -22.00
CA LYS A 93 -10.00 14.00 -21.84
C LYS A 93 -8.79 13.10 -22.05
N SER A 94 -7.70 13.73 -22.47
CA SER A 94 -6.44 13.08 -22.78
C SER A 94 -5.56 12.88 -21.55
N ARG A 95 -4.59 11.97 -21.67
CA ARG A 95 -3.42 11.86 -20.79
C ARG A 95 -2.80 13.22 -20.54
N LYS A 96 -2.49 13.96 -21.61
CA LYS A 96 -1.84 15.28 -21.50
C LYS A 96 -2.67 16.25 -20.65
N PHE A 97 -3.98 16.30 -20.88
CA PHE A 97 -4.86 17.17 -20.10
C PHE A 97 -4.75 16.88 -18.60
N TYR A 98 -4.82 15.61 -18.20
CA TYR A 98 -4.74 15.25 -16.77
C TYR A 98 -3.34 15.43 -16.18
N LEU A 99 -2.27 15.23 -16.94
CA LEU A 99 -0.93 15.60 -16.48
C LEU A 99 -0.80 17.09 -16.22
N ASP A 100 -1.31 17.94 -17.12
CA ASP A 100 -1.30 19.39 -16.94
C ASP A 100 -2.11 19.80 -15.69
N ARG A 101 -3.20 19.09 -15.37
CA ARG A 101 -3.96 19.27 -14.11
C ARG A 101 -3.18 18.85 -12.86
N ILE A 102 -2.47 17.72 -12.92
CA ILE A 102 -1.63 17.24 -11.81
C ILE A 102 -0.47 18.22 -11.55
N ILE A 103 0.17 18.72 -12.61
CA ILE A 103 1.21 19.74 -12.52
C ILE A 103 0.64 20.99 -11.85
N SER A 104 -0.49 21.49 -12.35
CA SER A 104 -1.15 22.68 -11.78
C SER A 104 -1.52 22.51 -10.31
N LEU A 105 -2.02 21.32 -9.92
CA LEU A 105 -2.24 20.99 -8.52
C LEU A 105 -0.94 21.08 -7.72
N PHE A 106 0.14 20.45 -8.19
CA PHE A 106 1.40 20.44 -7.46
C PHE A 106 2.03 21.82 -7.31
N GLU A 107 2.04 22.63 -8.37
CA GLU A 107 2.61 23.98 -8.35
C GLU A 107 1.81 24.96 -7.50
N ASN A 108 0.48 24.83 -7.49
CA ASN A 108 -0.41 25.80 -6.86
C ASN A 108 -1.04 25.34 -5.54
N CYS A 109 -0.76 24.10 -5.09
CA CYS A 109 -1.38 23.56 -3.89
C CYS A 109 -0.97 24.36 -2.64
N ARG A 110 -1.98 24.92 -1.99
CA ARG A 110 -1.83 25.80 -0.82
C ARG A 110 -1.87 25.03 0.49
N LYS A 111 -2.39 23.81 0.46
CA LYS A 111 -2.45 22.91 1.62
C LYS A 111 -1.14 22.14 1.80
N ASP A 112 -1.04 21.43 2.93
CA ASP A 112 0.14 20.62 3.31
C ASP A 112 0.25 19.30 2.52
N GLY A 113 -0.78 18.97 1.75
CA GLY A 113 -0.78 17.79 0.91
C GLY A 113 -1.85 17.82 -0.17
N ALA A 114 -1.80 16.79 -1.00
CA ALA A 114 -2.72 16.58 -2.10
C ALA A 114 -3.24 15.14 -2.13
N VAL A 115 -4.41 14.96 -2.72
CA VAL A 115 -4.97 13.67 -3.11
C VAL A 115 -5.18 13.66 -4.62
N ILE A 116 -4.65 12.65 -5.29
CA ILE A 116 -5.02 12.30 -6.67
C ILE A 116 -5.86 11.04 -6.58
N TYR A 117 -7.14 11.15 -6.92
CA TYR A 117 -8.01 10.00 -7.09
C TYR A 117 -8.16 9.69 -8.58
N TYR A 118 -7.65 8.56 -9.03
CA TYR A 118 -7.90 8.04 -10.36
C TYR A 118 -8.99 6.98 -10.33
N THR A 119 -9.97 7.10 -11.22
CA THR A 119 -10.90 6.01 -11.55
C THR A 119 -10.95 5.77 -13.06
N GLY A 120 -10.79 4.51 -13.49
CA GLY A 120 -10.90 4.19 -14.91
C GLY A 120 -10.17 2.91 -15.29
N HIS A 121 -9.69 2.86 -16.53
CA HIS A 121 -9.01 1.70 -17.08
C HIS A 121 -7.56 1.58 -16.60
N GLY A 122 -7.11 0.35 -16.36
CA GLY A 122 -5.72 0.05 -16.03
C GLY A 122 -4.99 -0.54 -17.24
N GLU A 123 -3.68 -0.41 -17.28
CA GLU A 123 -2.84 -1.21 -18.18
C GLU A 123 -2.55 -2.56 -17.51
N LYS A 124 -2.75 -3.63 -18.28
CA LYS A 124 -2.51 -5.00 -17.82
C LYS A 124 -1.07 -5.15 -17.30
N ASP A 125 -0.93 -5.85 -16.18
CA ASP A 125 0.35 -6.18 -15.53
C ASP A 125 1.17 -4.99 -14.98
N THR A 126 0.79 -3.75 -15.24
CA THR A 126 1.45 -2.53 -14.71
C THR A 126 0.55 -1.68 -13.83
N GLY A 127 -0.77 -1.73 -14.02
CA GLY A 127 -1.72 -0.87 -13.31
C GLY A 127 -1.65 0.62 -13.71
N ASN A 128 -0.93 0.96 -14.79
CA ASN A 128 -0.84 2.33 -15.28
C ASN A 128 -2.21 2.84 -15.72
N TRP A 129 -2.43 4.15 -15.59
CA TRP A 129 -3.70 4.77 -15.93
C TRP A 129 -3.80 4.95 -17.43
N CYS A 130 -4.69 4.20 -18.07
CA CYS A 130 -4.85 4.21 -19.52
C CYS A 130 -5.76 5.35 -19.97
N PHE A 131 -5.32 6.13 -20.96
CA PHE A 131 -6.10 7.13 -21.68
C PHE A 131 -6.03 6.88 -23.18
N LYS A 132 -6.93 7.51 -23.95
CA LYS A 132 -6.99 7.33 -25.41
C LYS A 132 -5.68 7.64 -26.15
N ASP A 133 -4.83 8.49 -25.60
CA ASP A 133 -3.58 9.01 -26.19
C ASP A 133 -2.32 8.57 -25.42
N GLY A 134 -2.43 7.64 -24.47
CA GLY A 134 -1.28 7.07 -23.76
C GLY A 134 -1.59 6.63 -22.33
N VAL A 135 -0.55 6.26 -21.60
CA VAL A 135 -0.65 5.82 -20.20
C VAL A 135 0.04 6.78 -19.25
N ILE A 136 -0.52 7.02 -18.06
CA ILE A 136 0.21 7.65 -16.94
C ILE A 136 0.69 6.54 -16.02
N SER A 137 2.01 6.43 -15.85
CA SER A 137 2.65 5.47 -14.97
C SER A 137 2.91 6.05 -13.58
N PHE A 138 3.25 5.18 -12.62
CA PHE A 138 3.70 5.65 -11.31
C PHE A 138 4.95 6.54 -11.42
N ASN A 139 5.86 6.23 -12.35
CA ASN A 139 7.07 7.03 -12.58
C ASN A 139 6.73 8.44 -13.07
N ASP A 140 5.75 8.59 -13.97
CA ASP A 140 5.30 9.92 -14.40
C ASP A 140 4.85 10.76 -13.19
N ILE A 141 4.04 10.18 -12.29
CA ILE A 141 3.57 10.87 -11.08
C ILE A 141 4.72 11.17 -10.12
N LEU A 142 5.65 10.24 -9.95
CA LEU A 142 6.81 10.41 -9.09
C LEU A 142 7.71 11.53 -9.60
N GLU A 143 8.01 11.59 -10.90
CA GLU A 143 8.82 12.63 -11.50
C GLU A 143 8.20 14.02 -11.30
N LEU A 144 6.88 14.13 -11.54
CA LEU A 144 6.14 15.37 -11.26
C LEU A 144 6.18 15.73 -9.78
N TYR A 145 6.01 14.75 -8.88
CA TYR A 145 6.10 14.98 -7.44
C TYR A 145 7.48 15.48 -7.05
N MET A 146 8.54 14.82 -7.50
CA MET A 146 9.92 15.18 -7.14
C MET A 146 10.31 16.56 -7.66
N THR A 147 9.72 16.99 -8.77
CA THR A 147 9.97 18.29 -9.40
C THR A 147 9.16 19.42 -8.76
N HIS A 148 7.86 19.22 -8.52
CA HIS A 148 6.94 20.30 -8.18
C HIS A 148 6.31 20.21 -6.78
N PHE A 149 6.36 19.05 -6.10
CA PHE A 149 5.60 18.79 -4.87
C PHE A 149 6.38 18.11 -3.74
N ARG A 150 7.70 17.98 -3.91
CA ARG A 150 8.58 17.27 -2.98
C ARG A 150 8.49 17.86 -1.57
N GLY A 151 8.40 16.98 -0.57
CA GLY A 151 8.31 17.39 0.84
C GLY A 151 6.88 17.68 1.32
N LYS A 152 5.88 17.71 0.43
CA LYS A 152 4.47 17.72 0.81
C LYS A 152 3.87 16.32 0.75
N SER A 153 2.79 16.07 1.49
CA SER A 153 2.16 14.74 1.50
C SER A 153 1.36 14.50 0.23
N LEU A 154 1.70 13.48 -0.54
CA LEU A 154 0.88 13.02 -1.66
C LEU A 154 0.14 11.72 -1.30
N GLN A 155 -1.17 11.73 -1.48
CA GLN A 155 -1.99 10.53 -1.45
C GLN A 155 -2.47 10.19 -2.87
N ILE A 156 -2.24 8.96 -3.28
CA ILE A 156 -2.70 8.44 -4.56
C ILE A 156 -3.76 7.38 -4.26
N VAL A 157 -4.93 7.52 -4.86
CA VAL A 157 -5.96 6.49 -4.89
C VAL A 157 -6.09 6.02 -6.33
N SER A 158 -5.67 4.80 -6.62
CA SER A 158 -5.71 4.20 -7.95
C SER A 158 -6.82 3.16 -8.01
N ASP A 159 -7.98 3.58 -8.50
CA ASP A 159 -9.16 2.75 -8.67
C ASP A 159 -9.25 2.23 -10.11
N CYS A 160 -8.45 1.19 -10.39
CA CYS A 160 -8.38 0.53 -11.68
C CYS A 160 -7.76 -0.88 -11.58
N SER A 161 -7.88 -1.66 -12.64
CA SER A 161 -7.27 -2.99 -12.78
C SER A 161 -5.75 -2.91 -12.60
N TYR A 162 -5.17 -3.94 -11.97
CA TYR A 162 -3.73 -4.09 -11.70
C TYR A 162 -3.08 -2.98 -10.84
N SER A 163 -3.87 -2.06 -10.28
CA SER A 163 -3.39 -0.89 -9.52
C SER A 163 -2.44 -1.23 -8.37
N GLY A 164 -2.55 -2.41 -7.76
CA GLY A 164 -1.62 -2.90 -6.74
C GLY A 164 -0.14 -2.87 -7.16
N LYS A 165 0.15 -2.90 -8.47
CA LYS A 165 1.51 -2.76 -9.01
C LYS A 165 2.20 -1.46 -8.61
N TRP A 166 1.47 -0.36 -8.50
CA TRP A 166 2.04 0.95 -8.13
C TRP A 166 2.66 0.96 -6.73
N ILE A 167 2.13 0.15 -5.81
CA ILE A 167 2.74 -0.03 -4.48
C ILE A 167 4.11 -0.70 -4.61
N HIS A 168 4.22 -1.74 -5.43
CA HIS A 168 5.48 -2.44 -5.66
C HIS A 168 6.49 -1.57 -6.42
N ASP A 169 6.04 -0.80 -7.41
CA ASP A 169 6.90 0.12 -8.15
C ASP A 169 7.46 1.20 -7.23
N CYS A 170 6.63 1.77 -6.35
CA CYS A 170 7.09 2.69 -5.31
C CYS A 170 8.16 2.04 -4.41
N GLY A 171 7.91 0.82 -3.92
CA GLY A 171 8.88 0.07 -3.11
C GLY A 171 10.22 -0.12 -3.82
N LYS A 172 10.20 -0.61 -5.07
CA LYS A 172 11.40 -0.81 -5.89
C LYS A 172 12.21 0.46 -6.09
N ILE A 173 11.53 1.59 -6.27
CA ILE A 173 12.20 2.88 -6.45
C ILE A 173 12.85 3.33 -5.15
N LEU A 174 12.16 3.18 -4.01
CA LEU A 174 12.75 3.47 -2.70
C LEU A 174 13.97 2.58 -2.43
N ASP A 175 13.92 1.31 -2.83
CA ASP A 175 15.04 0.38 -2.73
C ASP A 175 16.22 0.78 -3.63
N LYS A 176 15.95 1.23 -4.86
CA LYS A 176 16.95 1.78 -5.77
C LYS A 176 17.67 2.99 -5.16
N TYR A 177 16.96 3.81 -4.39
CA TYR A 177 17.53 4.94 -3.64
C TYR A 177 18.14 4.54 -2.28
N ARG A 178 18.18 3.25 -1.94
CA ARG A 178 18.66 2.72 -0.65
C ARG A 178 17.94 3.35 0.55
N ILE A 179 16.63 3.60 0.37
CA ILE A 179 15.72 4.03 1.42
C ILE A 179 15.19 2.79 2.11
N LEU A 180 15.60 2.58 3.36
CA LEU A 180 15.18 1.42 4.14
C LEU A 180 13.69 1.46 4.44
N SER A 181 13.08 0.28 4.53
CA SER A 181 11.64 0.08 4.76
C SER A 181 11.13 0.48 6.14
N CYS A 182 11.99 1.11 6.95
CA CYS A 182 11.62 1.76 8.20
C CYS A 182 11.04 3.16 8.02
N GLY A 183 11.16 3.80 6.84
CA GLY A 183 10.55 5.11 6.53
C GLY A 183 11.33 6.36 6.95
N HIS A 184 12.43 6.26 7.72
CA HIS A 184 13.21 7.44 8.14
C HIS A 184 13.72 8.27 6.95
N LYS A 185 14.47 7.63 6.06
CA LYS A 185 15.02 8.29 4.87
C LYS A 185 13.95 8.76 3.90
N THR A 186 12.80 8.08 3.85
CA THR A 186 11.64 8.54 3.06
C THR A 186 11.23 9.95 3.49
N ARG A 187 11.16 10.19 4.81
CA ARG A 187 10.84 11.51 5.36
C ARG A 187 11.97 12.52 5.19
N GLU A 188 13.23 12.14 5.46
CA GLU A 188 14.40 13.01 5.27
C GLU A 188 14.54 13.49 3.82
N GLN A 189 14.24 12.61 2.85
CA GLN A 189 14.31 12.95 1.44
C GLN A 189 13.03 13.61 0.91
N GLY A 190 12.02 13.82 1.76
CA GLY A 190 10.75 14.44 1.37
C GLY A 190 9.95 13.62 0.36
N MET A 191 10.04 12.28 0.40
CA MET A 191 9.31 11.36 -0.48
C MET A 191 8.02 10.87 0.18
N LEU A 192 7.06 11.75 0.39
CA LEU A 192 5.95 11.51 1.32
C LEU A 192 4.70 10.94 0.64
N PHE A 193 4.73 9.65 0.30
CA PHE A 193 3.66 8.96 -0.41
C PHE A 193 2.74 8.12 0.48
N LYS A 194 1.45 8.18 0.18
CA LYS A 194 0.46 7.20 0.63
C LYS A 194 -0.26 6.66 -0.60
N ILE A 195 -0.21 5.36 -0.84
CA ILE A 195 -0.81 4.75 -2.03
C ILE A 195 -1.91 3.80 -1.60
N PHE A 196 -3.06 3.97 -2.24
CA PHE A 196 -4.26 3.18 -2.10
C PHE A 196 -4.62 2.61 -3.46
N THR A 197 -4.90 1.31 -3.52
CA THR A 197 -5.24 0.64 -4.77
C THR A 197 -6.52 -0.13 -4.60
N SER A 198 -7.34 -0.18 -5.64
CA SER A 198 -8.61 -0.91 -5.61
C SER A 198 -8.42 -2.43 -5.74
N CYS A 199 -7.28 -2.87 -6.28
CA CYS A 199 -7.00 -4.25 -6.63
C CYS A 199 -5.59 -4.68 -6.19
N GLN A 200 -5.37 -5.99 -6.12
CA GLN A 200 -4.03 -6.59 -6.08
C GLN A 200 -3.32 -6.42 -7.44
N PRO A 201 -2.01 -6.72 -7.53
CA PRO A 201 -1.22 -6.50 -8.74
C PRO A 201 -1.56 -7.43 -9.92
N HIS A 202 -2.47 -8.39 -9.72
CA HIS A 202 -2.85 -9.43 -10.68
C HIS A 202 -4.37 -9.52 -10.87
N GLU A 203 -5.08 -8.48 -10.41
CA GLU A 203 -6.53 -8.45 -10.29
C GLU A 203 -7.13 -7.34 -11.14
N GLU A 204 -8.35 -7.55 -11.63
CA GLU A 204 -9.09 -6.56 -12.40
C GLU A 204 -10.10 -5.83 -11.53
N ALA A 205 -10.34 -4.56 -11.84
CA ALA A 205 -11.30 -3.73 -11.12
C ALA A 205 -12.70 -3.90 -11.69
N THR A 206 -13.69 -3.75 -10.82
CA THR A 206 -15.11 -3.72 -11.15
C THR A 206 -15.65 -2.32 -10.90
N LEU A 207 -16.53 -1.84 -11.79
CA LEU A 207 -17.18 -0.53 -11.64
C LEU A 207 -17.94 -0.43 -10.32
N LEU A 208 -17.95 0.79 -9.75
CA LEU A 208 -18.65 1.19 -8.52
C LEU A 208 -18.26 0.46 -7.24
N THR A 209 -17.46 -0.58 -7.35
CA THR A 209 -17.24 -1.51 -6.27
C THR A 209 -16.34 -0.86 -5.22
N TYR A 210 -15.24 -0.27 -5.66
CA TYR A 210 -14.30 0.40 -4.77
C TYR A 210 -14.85 1.73 -4.24
N SER A 211 -15.46 2.56 -5.09
CA SER A 211 -16.03 3.84 -4.67
C SER A 211 -17.18 3.71 -3.65
N ARG A 212 -17.99 2.64 -3.73
CA ARG A 212 -19.09 2.41 -2.78
C ARG A 212 -18.72 1.61 -1.53
N LYS A 213 -17.80 0.64 -1.66
CA LYS A 213 -17.50 -0.32 -0.57
C LYS A 213 -16.07 -0.22 -0.05
N GLY A 214 -15.13 0.14 -0.92
CA GLY A 214 -13.70 0.22 -0.61
C GLY A 214 -13.32 1.47 0.16
N ILE A 215 -13.97 2.60 -0.12
CA ILE A 215 -13.74 3.86 0.59
C ILE A 215 -14.99 4.31 1.35
N ARG A 216 -14.77 4.95 2.51
CA ARG A 216 -15.83 5.60 3.29
C ARG A 216 -15.27 6.78 4.06
N TYR A 217 -16.11 7.77 4.30
CA TYR A 217 -15.81 8.77 5.32
C TYR A 217 -16.11 8.22 6.71
N SER A 218 -15.22 8.49 7.66
CA SER A 218 -15.40 8.17 9.09
C SER A 218 -15.55 9.47 9.86
N GLU A 219 -16.72 9.65 10.49
CA GLU A 219 -17.01 10.78 11.37
C GLU A 219 -16.11 10.81 12.60
N GLU A 220 -15.78 9.62 13.14
CA GLU A 220 -14.91 9.46 14.31
C GLU A 220 -13.47 9.90 13.99
N ASP A 221 -12.96 9.48 12.84
CA ASP A 221 -11.62 9.83 12.38
C ASP A 221 -11.52 11.21 11.73
N LYS A 222 -12.66 11.81 11.37
CA LYS A 222 -12.75 12.98 10.49
C LYS A 222 -11.87 12.82 9.26
N GLY A 223 -12.10 11.75 8.52
CA GLY A 223 -11.25 11.41 7.39
C GLY A 223 -11.76 10.27 6.52
N VAL A 224 -11.21 10.19 5.31
CA VAL A 224 -11.48 9.10 4.37
C VAL A 224 -10.69 7.87 4.81
N LEU A 225 -11.42 6.81 5.16
CA LEU A 225 -10.91 5.49 5.47
C LEU A 225 -11.07 4.56 4.28
N ILE A 226 -10.20 3.56 4.23
CA ILE A 226 -10.29 2.47 3.27
C ILE A 226 -10.49 1.17 4.06
N LYS A 227 -11.44 0.35 3.61
CA LYS A 227 -11.70 -0.96 4.22
C LYS A 227 -10.70 -2.00 3.69
N TYR A 228 -10.11 -2.79 4.59
CA TYR A 228 -9.22 -3.91 4.27
C TYR A 228 -9.75 -5.23 4.86
N ASP A 229 -9.62 -6.29 4.05
CA ASP A 229 -9.64 -7.73 4.33
C ASP A 229 -10.85 -8.43 4.99
N GLU A 230 -11.62 -7.87 5.95
CA GLU A 230 -12.60 -8.72 6.68
C GLU A 230 -14.06 -8.22 6.69
N GLU A 231 -14.29 -6.90 6.64
CA GLU A 231 -15.65 -6.35 6.59
C GLU A 231 -16.20 -6.13 5.19
N ILE A 232 -15.33 -6.17 4.17
CA ILE A 232 -15.81 -6.27 2.80
C ILE A 232 -16.03 -7.77 2.55
N LYS A 233 -17.12 -8.33 3.09
CA LYS A 233 -17.69 -9.57 2.53
C LYS A 233 -18.20 -9.23 1.14
N MET A 234 -17.26 -9.09 0.20
CA MET A 234 -17.55 -9.00 -1.21
C MET A 234 -18.33 -10.26 -1.56
N GLU A 235 -19.59 -10.08 -1.93
CA GLU A 235 -20.47 -11.20 -2.27
C GLU A 235 -19.81 -12.04 -3.37
N LEU A 236 -20.15 -13.33 -3.46
CA LEU A 236 -19.47 -14.33 -4.30
C LEU A 236 -19.23 -13.91 -5.76
N PHE A 237 -19.99 -12.93 -6.26
CA PHE A 237 -19.97 -12.38 -7.61
C PHE A 237 -18.95 -11.25 -7.83
N GLN A 238 -18.27 -10.77 -6.78
CA GLN A 238 -17.22 -9.75 -6.85
C GLN A 238 -15.82 -10.36 -6.59
N LYS A 239 -15.66 -11.66 -6.88
CA LYS A 239 -14.38 -12.38 -6.76
C LYS A 239 -13.27 -11.64 -7.51
N GLY A 240 -12.23 -11.24 -6.78
CA GLY A 240 -10.95 -10.80 -7.37
C GLY A 240 -10.68 -9.29 -7.40
N GLN A 241 -11.31 -8.48 -6.55
CA GLN A 241 -10.93 -7.07 -6.36
C GLN A 241 -10.62 -6.80 -4.89
N HIS A 242 -9.39 -7.09 -4.46
CA HIS A 242 -8.94 -6.86 -3.09
C HIS A 242 -8.07 -5.61 -2.99
N PRO A 243 -8.48 -4.59 -2.22
CA PRO A 243 -7.68 -3.38 -2.04
C PRO A 243 -6.32 -3.63 -1.40
N MET A 244 -5.32 -2.83 -1.80
CA MET A 244 -4.04 -2.75 -1.10
C MET A 244 -3.77 -1.32 -0.64
N HIS A 245 -2.86 -1.19 0.33
CA HIS A 245 -2.38 0.09 0.79
C HIS A 245 -1.05 0.03 1.47
N VAL A 246 -0.29 1.09 1.26
CA VAL A 246 0.93 1.37 1.98
C VAL A 246 1.04 2.85 2.26
N ASP A 247 1.39 3.17 3.51
CA ASP A 247 1.77 4.51 3.92
C ASP A 247 3.29 4.58 4.06
N PHE A 248 3.96 4.99 2.98
CA PHE A 248 5.43 5.10 2.94
C PHE A 248 5.96 6.23 3.84
N ARG A 249 5.07 7.07 4.38
CA ARG A 249 5.41 8.17 5.30
C ARG A 249 5.60 7.69 6.74
N HIS A 250 5.14 6.48 7.07
CA HIS A 250 5.19 5.97 8.43
C HIS A 250 6.60 5.48 8.78
N ILE A 251 7.08 5.87 9.96
CA ILE A 251 8.33 5.35 10.51
C ILE A 251 8.05 4.16 11.42
N HIS A 252 8.55 2.99 11.04
CA HIS A 252 8.24 1.72 11.69
C HIS A 252 9.26 1.31 12.76
N CYS A 253 10.51 1.74 12.63
CA CYS A 253 11.57 1.42 13.59
C CYS A 253 11.33 2.13 14.92
N TYR A 254 11.65 1.49 16.06
CA TYR A 254 11.31 1.97 17.41
C TYR A 254 12.32 2.96 18.01
N LYS A 255 13.35 3.34 17.25
CA LYS A 255 14.40 4.27 17.69
C LYS A 255 13.94 5.71 17.72
N MET A 256 14.54 6.55 18.56
CA MET A 256 14.18 7.96 18.72
C MET A 256 14.79 8.82 17.60
N PRO A 257 14.37 10.09 17.42
CA PRO A 257 15.06 11.00 16.51
C PRO A 257 16.56 11.11 16.89
N GLY A 258 17.45 10.96 15.92
CA GLY A 258 18.90 11.01 16.11
C GLY A 258 19.57 9.67 16.44
N ASP A 259 18.81 8.64 16.80
CA ASP A 259 19.33 7.28 16.97
C ASP A 259 19.59 6.61 15.62
N GLN A 260 20.58 5.71 15.58
CA GLN A 260 20.80 4.86 14.41
C GLN A 260 19.63 3.89 14.21
N CYS A 261 19.18 3.75 12.96
CA CYS A 261 18.10 2.86 12.58
C CYS A 261 18.36 1.39 13.00
N GLU A 262 17.32 0.69 13.45
CA GLU A 262 17.37 -0.74 13.81
C GLU A 262 17.44 -1.68 12.60
N LEU A 263 17.04 -1.21 11.42
CA LEU A 263 17.16 -1.98 10.19
C LEU A 263 18.59 -1.94 9.71
N ASP A 264 19.12 -3.11 9.37
CA ASP A 264 20.37 -3.20 8.62
C ASP A 264 20.17 -2.67 7.19
N SER A 265 21.29 -2.41 6.51
CA SER A 265 21.30 -1.90 5.14
C SER A 265 20.73 -2.85 4.09
N THR A 266 20.36 -4.09 4.48
CA THR A 266 19.83 -5.12 3.57
C THR A 266 18.30 -5.21 3.61
N CYS A 267 17.63 -4.41 4.44
CA CYS A 267 16.17 -4.41 4.55
C CYS A 267 15.55 -3.50 3.49
N THR A 268 14.89 -4.13 2.52
CA THR A 268 14.23 -3.46 1.39
C THR A 268 12.75 -3.22 1.64
N TRP A 269 12.13 -2.32 0.89
CA TRP A 269 10.69 -2.20 0.77
C TRP A 269 10.10 -3.43 0.09
N GLU A 270 10.79 -4.04 -0.88
CA GLU A 270 10.33 -5.32 -1.46
C GLU A 270 10.14 -6.41 -0.38
N ASP A 271 11.06 -6.55 0.58
CA ASP A 271 10.90 -7.49 1.70
C ASP A 271 9.65 -7.16 2.54
N ARG A 272 9.36 -5.88 2.73
CA ARG A 272 8.22 -5.41 3.55
C ARG A 272 6.89 -5.52 2.81
N LEU A 273 6.91 -5.32 1.51
CA LEU A 273 5.74 -5.28 0.63
C LEU A 273 5.38 -6.66 0.07
N GLY A 274 6.29 -7.63 0.17
CA GLY A 274 5.99 -9.02 -0.15
C GLY A 274 4.79 -9.48 0.68
N LYS A 275 3.68 -9.86 0.04
CA LYS A 275 2.54 -10.49 0.73
C LYS A 275 1.90 -11.65 -0.05
N LYS A 276 1.40 -12.60 0.75
CA LYS A 276 0.72 -13.89 0.53
C LYS A 276 1.55 -15.09 0.09
N ARG A 277 2.49 -14.97 -0.84
CA ARG A 277 3.22 -16.16 -1.34
C ARG A 277 4.43 -16.56 -0.52
N GLU A 278 4.80 -15.83 0.51
CA GLU A 278 5.87 -16.23 1.42
C GLU A 278 5.31 -16.24 2.84
N ARG A 279 5.76 -17.22 3.63
CA ARG A 279 5.38 -17.43 5.02
C ARG A 279 6.63 -17.39 5.87
N ILE A 280 6.51 -16.83 7.07
CA ILE A 280 7.60 -16.88 8.06
C ILE A 280 7.21 -17.92 9.10
N VAL A 281 7.96 -19.01 9.13
CA VAL A 281 7.75 -20.12 10.07
C VAL A 281 8.81 -20.04 11.15
N LEU A 282 8.40 -20.13 12.41
CA LEU A 282 9.30 -20.32 13.55
C LEU A 282 9.34 -21.80 13.91
N LEU A 283 10.55 -22.36 13.91
CA LEU A 283 10.80 -23.76 14.19
C LEU A 283 11.74 -23.87 15.38
N VAL A 284 11.50 -24.88 16.23
CA VAL A 284 12.41 -25.28 17.30
C VAL A 284 12.89 -26.69 16.97
N ASP A 285 14.17 -26.82 16.62
CA ASP A 285 14.84 -28.08 16.35
C ASP A 285 15.46 -28.63 17.64
N ASN A 286 14.96 -29.79 18.06
CA ASN A 286 15.43 -30.52 19.23
C ASN A 286 16.32 -31.74 18.88
N LYS A 287 16.71 -31.93 17.61
CA LYS A 287 17.47 -33.13 17.15
C LYS A 287 18.89 -33.21 17.69
N HIS A 288 19.46 -32.10 18.12
CA HIS A 288 20.78 -32.11 18.75
C HIS A 288 20.62 -32.31 20.27
N ASP A 289 20.79 -33.56 20.72
CA ASP A 289 20.61 -34.11 22.08
C ASP A 289 21.25 -33.33 23.26
N LYS A 290 21.95 -32.22 23.02
CA LYS A 290 22.58 -31.41 24.06
C LYS A 290 21.97 -30.02 24.23
N PHE A 291 21.43 -29.40 23.17
CA PHE A 291 20.80 -28.08 23.27
C PHE A 291 19.74 -27.89 22.17
N PRO A 292 18.48 -27.55 22.53
CA PRO A 292 17.49 -27.14 21.53
C PRO A 292 18.00 -25.92 20.76
N SER A 293 17.59 -25.79 19.51
CA SER A 293 17.88 -24.64 18.66
C SER A 293 16.61 -24.13 18.00
N TRP A 294 16.54 -22.86 17.66
CA TRP A 294 15.41 -22.28 16.94
C TRP A 294 15.90 -21.64 15.65
N TYR A 295 15.01 -21.55 14.67
CA TYR A 295 15.26 -20.77 13.47
C TYR A 295 13.97 -20.24 12.83
N TYR A 296 14.09 -19.09 12.17
CA TYR A 296 13.05 -18.50 11.35
C TYR A 296 13.29 -18.84 9.88
N LEU A 297 12.32 -19.49 9.26
CA LEU A 297 12.35 -19.89 7.85
C LEU A 297 11.40 -19.00 7.06
N LEU A 298 11.92 -18.31 6.03
CA LEU A 298 11.12 -17.69 5.00
C LEU A 298 10.86 -18.72 3.90
N ILE A 299 9.62 -19.15 3.75
CA ILE A 299 9.23 -20.24 2.87
C ILE A 299 8.19 -19.76 1.85
N SER A 300 8.30 -20.20 0.60
CA SER A 300 7.29 -19.90 -0.41
C SER A 300 6.02 -20.72 -0.16
N GLU A 301 4.87 -20.22 -0.59
CA GLU A 301 3.59 -20.91 -0.51
C GLU A 301 3.60 -22.22 -1.31
N LEU A 302 4.35 -22.26 -2.42
CA LEU A 302 4.51 -23.46 -3.25
C LEU A 302 5.21 -24.60 -2.52
N THR A 303 6.21 -24.27 -1.69
CA THR A 303 6.97 -25.26 -0.92
C THR A 303 6.43 -25.46 0.49
N PHE A 304 5.45 -24.64 0.91
CA PHE A 304 4.92 -24.67 2.27
C PHE A 304 4.21 -25.97 2.61
N ASP A 305 3.37 -26.49 1.72
CA ASP A 305 2.60 -27.70 1.99
C ASP A 305 3.50 -28.95 2.06
N GLU A 306 4.53 -29.01 1.21
CA GLU A 306 5.56 -30.05 1.26
C GLU A 306 6.37 -29.98 2.56
N PHE A 307 6.84 -28.78 2.92
CA PHE A 307 7.54 -28.55 4.18
C PHE A 307 6.69 -28.95 5.38
N LYS A 308 5.41 -28.56 5.40
CA LYS A 308 4.48 -28.89 6.48
C LYS A 308 4.30 -30.40 6.61
N SER A 309 4.13 -31.10 5.50
CA SER A 309 4.01 -32.57 5.48
C SER A 309 5.26 -33.26 6.05
N LYS A 310 6.46 -32.70 5.79
CA LYS A 310 7.71 -33.19 6.38
C LYS A 310 7.81 -32.90 7.88
N GLN A 311 7.46 -31.69 8.29
CA GLN A 311 7.45 -31.32 9.71
C GLN A 311 6.46 -32.19 10.51
N ASP A 312 5.32 -32.55 9.93
CA ASP A 312 4.34 -33.44 10.55
C ASP A 312 4.83 -34.90 10.67
N GLN A 313 5.82 -35.31 9.86
CA GLN A 313 6.48 -36.63 9.92
C GLN A 313 7.65 -36.67 10.91
N GLY A 314 8.12 -35.52 11.39
CA GLY A 314 9.23 -35.39 12.34
C GLY A 314 9.89 -34.02 12.23
N SER A 315 10.72 -33.67 13.21
CA SER A 315 11.37 -32.35 13.23
C SER A 315 12.25 -32.13 11.98
N VAL A 316 12.08 -31.00 11.30
CA VAL A 316 12.96 -30.58 10.21
C VAL A 316 14.12 -29.79 10.83
N GLY A 317 15.35 -30.22 10.57
CA GLY A 317 16.55 -29.50 11.02
C GLY A 317 16.91 -28.35 10.08
N VAL A 318 17.83 -27.47 10.50
CA VAL A 318 18.23 -26.26 9.74
C VAL A 318 18.70 -26.59 8.32
N GLU A 319 19.54 -27.61 8.15
CA GLU A 319 20.06 -28.01 6.83
C GLU A 319 18.94 -28.46 5.89
N GLU A 320 18.00 -29.25 6.39
CA GLU A 320 16.85 -29.72 5.61
C GLU A 320 15.89 -28.58 5.28
N ALA A 321 15.65 -27.68 6.23
CA ALA A 321 14.78 -26.52 6.04
C ALA A 321 15.26 -25.61 4.89
N THR A 322 16.57 -25.53 4.64
CA THR A 322 17.13 -24.72 3.55
C THR A 322 16.72 -25.20 2.15
N LYS A 323 16.25 -26.46 2.03
CA LYS A 323 15.69 -26.99 0.77
C LYS A 323 14.32 -26.39 0.44
N TYR A 324 13.59 -25.97 1.48
CA TYR A 324 12.22 -25.46 1.36
C TYR A 324 12.15 -23.94 1.33
N GLY A 325 13.14 -23.26 1.92
CA GLY A 325 13.16 -21.81 2.02
C GLY A 325 14.47 -21.25 2.55
N LYS A 326 14.48 -19.95 2.83
CA LYS A 326 15.65 -19.23 3.32
C LYS A 326 15.61 -19.11 4.83
N VAL A 327 16.64 -19.63 5.51
CA VAL A 327 16.81 -19.39 6.95
C VAL A 327 17.20 -17.92 7.16
N LEU A 328 16.37 -17.19 7.90
CA LEU A 328 16.57 -15.76 8.18
C LEU A 328 17.43 -15.54 9.42
N TYR A 329 17.14 -16.30 10.47
CA TYR A 329 17.82 -16.24 11.76
C TYR A 329 17.80 -17.62 12.41
N SER A 330 18.83 -17.95 13.19
CA SER A 330 18.88 -19.13 14.05
C SER A 330 19.63 -18.82 15.34
N GLY A 331 19.43 -19.66 16.36
CA GLY A 331 20.16 -19.55 17.61
C GLY A 331 19.92 -20.71 18.56
N PRO A 332 20.73 -20.82 19.63
CA PRO A 332 20.54 -21.82 20.67
C PRO A 332 19.31 -21.49 21.55
N GLY A 333 18.78 -22.52 22.20
CA GLY A 333 17.64 -22.45 23.10
C GLY A 333 16.29 -22.76 22.43
N GLN A 334 15.22 -22.67 23.22
CA GLN A 334 13.85 -22.97 22.76
C GLN A 334 13.10 -21.75 22.20
N ASN A 335 13.60 -20.54 22.45
CA ASN A 335 12.90 -19.32 22.08
C ASN A 335 13.85 -18.28 21.47
N PRO A 336 13.44 -17.60 20.39
CA PRO A 336 14.20 -16.49 19.83
C PRO A 336 14.23 -15.30 20.79
N LEU A 337 15.36 -14.58 20.75
CA LEU A 337 15.51 -13.33 21.47
C LEU A 337 14.50 -12.29 20.97
N SER A 338 13.96 -11.47 21.87
CA SER A 338 12.92 -10.47 21.56
C SER A 338 13.32 -9.51 20.43
N HIS A 339 14.60 -9.15 20.36
CA HIS A 339 15.12 -8.26 19.32
C HIS A 339 15.10 -8.89 17.92
N VAL A 340 15.17 -10.23 17.80
CA VAL A 340 15.09 -10.94 16.51
C VAL A 340 13.67 -10.84 15.95
N LYS A 341 12.67 -11.13 16.80
CA LYS A 341 11.25 -10.96 16.43
C LYS A 341 10.94 -9.52 16.03
N LYS A 342 11.50 -8.54 16.74
CA LYS A 342 11.38 -7.12 16.42
C LYS A 342 11.96 -6.80 15.03
N LYS A 343 13.19 -7.26 14.73
CA LYS A 343 13.82 -7.07 13.41
C LYS A 343 13.00 -7.69 12.27
N LEU A 344 12.50 -8.92 12.47
CA LEU A 344 11.63 -9.57 11.49
C LEU A 344 10.34 -8.81 11.27
N ASN A 345 9.72 -8.30 12.34
CA ASN A 345 8.52 -7.48 12.21
C ASN A 345 8.78 -6.18 11.45
N LEU A 346 9.95 -5.56 11.66
CA LEU A 346 10.33 -4.36 10.92
C LEU A 346 10.60 -4.64 9.44
N ARG A 347 11.24 -5.77 9.13
CA ARG A 347 11.62 -6.17 7.76
C ARG A 347 10.43 -6.67 6.94
N PHE A 348 9.58 -7.51 7.51
CA PHE A 348 8.53 -8.23 6.80
C PHE A 348 7.10 -7.84 7.23
N ASP A 349 6.91 -6.97 8.21
CA ASP A 349 5.57 -6.69 8.77
C ASP A 349 4.83 -7.99 9.17
N MET A 350 5.40 -8.69 10.16
CA MET A 350 5.00 -10.04 10.57
C MET A 350 3.53 -10.17 10.98
N ASN A 351 2.83 -9.07 11.29
CA ASN A 351 1.39 -9.06 11.53
C ASN A 351 0.57 -9.49 10.30
N THR A 352 1.20 -9.53 9.14
CA THR A 352 0.56 -9.84 7.85
C THR A 352 1.07 -11.13 7.22
N TYR A 353 2.02 -11.79 7.89
CA TYR A 353 2.47 -13.14 7.59
C TYR A 353 1.76 -14.11 8.53
N ALA A 354 1.31 -15.26 8.01
CA ALA A 354 0.86 -16.36 8.85
C ALA A 354 2.09 -16.92 9.60
N SER A 355 2.21 -16.61 10.90
CA SER A 355 3.29 -17.15 11.73
C SER A 355 2.88 -18.49 12.32
N TYR A 356 3.61 -19.55 11.97
CA TYR A 356 3.43 -20.88 12.55
C TYR A 356 4.55 -21.14 13.55
N LYS A 357 4.20 -21.65 14.73
CA LYS A 357 5.16 -22.12 15.72
C LYS A 357 5.02 -23.64 15.80
N TYR A 358 6.07 -24.34 15.41
CA TYR A 358 6.19 -25.77 15.69
C TYR A 358 7.14 -25.93 16.88
N THR A 359 6.60 -26.43 17.98
CA THR A 359 7.37 -26.95 19.11
C THR A 359 7.12 -28.44 19.13
N ASP A 360 8.17 -29.28 19.13
CA ASP A 360 7.98 -30.69 19.45
C ASP A 360 7.29 -30.79 20.82
N ARG A 361 6.39 -31.77 20.95
CA ARG A 361 5.74 -32.12 22.21
C ARG A 361 6.71 -32.74 23.19
#